data_AF-A0A9D4JB00-F1
#
_entry.id   AF-A0A9D4JB00-F1
#
_cell.length_a   1.000
_cell.length_b   1.000
_cell.length_c   1.000
_cell.angle_alpha   90.00
_cell.angle_beta   90.00
_cell.angle_gamma   90.00
#
_symmetry.space_group_name_H-M   'P 1'
#
loop_
_entity.id
_entity.type
_entity.pdbx_description
1 polymer ?
#
loop_
_entity_poly.entity_id
_entity_poly.type
_entity_poly.pdbx_seq_one_letter_code
_entity_poly.pdbx_strand_id
1 'polypeptide(L)'
;MSGQARSRRRPPPSDDEQGRERNDGGECQSASHGSHSPARKKRKRSKSDDEQTDDLLDNLRSELQKSEEERRNSSTRMEKAHKTIEQLQQELNATKSEKEDALRRLSALMSTKLRDNNPNIADRSDHFRPTKLAEMFSELYDNEWTDAFDVFNNDFSERQSITILLDIVMDVYEFCKDEMDRTWRVVSTWFLNEALPNSQQLAKSLKDSRKTLVQGMTEDMSQVVLYIERLYSMSGKRKMQDLISSDKTIEYITQCVKLCLLMCANDPPVVIVCAEYTKRVPYLEYVVWPVMYLHQ
;
A
#
# COMPACT_ATOMS: atom_id res chain seq x y z
N MET A 1 44.24 -10.84 -22.13
CA MET A 1 44.40 -10.69 -20.67
C MET A 1 43.02 -10.93 -20.08
N SER A 2 42.81 -12.03 -19.36
CA SER A 2 43.00 -12.17 -17.89
C SER A 2 41.83 -11.53 -17.12
N GLY A 3 41.01 -12.24 -16.34
CA GLY A 3 41.08 -13.67 -15.98
C GLY A 3 39.73 -14.27 -15.54
N GLN A 4 39.77 -15.51 -15.04
CA GLN A 4 38.58 -16.32 -14.74
C GLN A 4 38.15 -16.22 -13.27
N ALA A 5 36.87 -16.45 -12.99
CA ALA A 5 36.42 -17.07 -11.74
C ALA A 5 35.14 -17.91 -11.97
N ARG A 6 35.24 -19.24 -11.78
CA ARG A 6 34.07 -20.13 -11.62
C ARG A 6 33.93 -20.46 -10.14
N SER A 7 32.70 -20.61 -9.65
CA SER A 7 32.45 -21.34 -8.40
C SER A 7 31.29 -22.32 -8.58
N ARG A 8 31.60 -23.62 -8.46
CA ARG A 8 30.65 -24.71 -8.23
C ARG A 8 30.90 -25.22 -6.82
N ARG A 9 29.85 -25.52 -6.05
CA ARG A 9 29.94 -26.44 -4.89
C ARG A 9 28.80 -27.45 -4.92
N ARG A 10 29.09 -28.65 -4.44
CA ARG A 10 28.16 -29.78 -4.23
C ARG A 10 27.86 -29.91 -2.71
N PRO A 11 26.77 -30.58 -2.32
CA PRO A 11 26.61 -31.12 -0.95
C PRO A 11 27.62 -32.26 -0.70
N PRO A 12 27.99 -32.54 0.57
CA PRO A 12 27.37 -33.64 1.34
C PRO A 12 27.35 -33.34 2.87
N PRO A 13 27.18 -34.31 3.81
CA PRO A 13 26.61 -35.66 3.73
C PRO A 13 25.37 -35.84 4.65
N SER A 14 24.91 -37.08 4.78
CA SER A 14 24.07 -37.58 5.87
C SER A 14 24.91 -38.44 6.82
N ASP A 15 24.71 -38.33 8.13
CA ASP A 15 25.35 -39.19 9.14
C ASP A 15 24.29 -39.87 10.02
N ASP A 16 24.50 -41.16 10.29
CA ASP A 16 23.74 -42.02 11.20
C ASP A 16 24.47 -42.18 12.55
N GLU A 17 23.83 -42.90 13.49
CA GLU A 17 24.37 -43.39 14.77
C GLU A 17 24.82 -42.36 15.84
N GLN A 18 24.20 -42.43 17.03
CA GLN A 18 24.78 -43.17 18.17
C GLN A 18 23.83 -43.22 19.39
N GLY A 19 23.90 -44.30 20.17
CA GLY A 19 23.06 -44.50 21.36
C GLY A 19 22.96 -45.97 21.81
N ARG A 20 24.06 -46.55 22.31
CA ARG A 20 24.12 -47.96 22.79
C ARG A 20 24.69 -48.06 24.21
N GLU A 21 23.85 -48.50 25.15
CA GLU A 21 24.22 -49.26 26.37
C GLU A 21 23.13 -50.34 26.53
N ARG A 22 23.34 -51.63 26.86
CA ARG A 22 24.23 -52.32 27.83
C ARG A 22 23.89 -52.01 29.30
N ASN A 23 23.98 -52.89 30.31
CA ASN A 23 24.04 -54.38 30.49
C ASN A 23 23.60 -54.62 31.99
N ASP A 24 23.39 -55.79 32.59
CA ASP A 24 23.57 -57.22 32.25
C ASP A 24 22.66 -58.13 33.12
N GLY A 25 22.55 -59.43 32.77
CA GLY A 25 22.21 -60.54 33.69
C GLY A 25 20.73 -60.76 34.09
N GLY A 26 20.27 -62.00 34.33
CA GLY A 26 20.95 -63.29 34.13
C GLY A 26 20.10 -64.49 34.56
N GLU A 27 20.13 -65.58 33.79
CA GLU A 27 19.49 -66.86 34.16
C GLU A 27 20.37 -67.67 35.11
N CYS A 28 19.76 -68.40 36.05
CA CYS A 28 20.40 -69.49 36.78
C CYS A 28 19.41 -70.64 37.02
N GLN A 29 19.63 -71.77 36.34
CA GLN A 29 18.96 -73.03 36.64
C GLN A 29 19.78 -73.83 37.67
N SER A 30 19.12 -74.54 38.58
CA SER A 30 19.74 -75.54 39.47
C SER A 30 18.67 -76.51 39.95
N ALA A 31 19.03 -77.79 40.13
CA ALA A 31 18.04 -78.87 40.21
C ALA A 31 18.14 -79.74 41.48
N SER A 32 16.96 -80.21 41.89
CA SER A 32 16.68 -81.53 42.48
C SER A 32 16.97 -81.86 43.97
N HIS A 33 16.11 -82.77 44.46
CA HIS A 33 16.26 -83.67 45.61
C HIS A 33 16.10 -83.11 47.05
N GLY A 34 15.55 -83.96 47.95
CA GLY A 34 15.49 -83.69 49.39
C GLY A 34 14.18 -84.06 50.11
N SER A 35 13.69 -85.30 50.00
CA SER A 35 12.54 -85.77 50.80
C SER A 35 12.89 -85.87 52.29
N HIS A 36 12.06 -85.33 53.20
CA HIS A 36 11.50 -86.04 54.39
C HIS A 36 10.65 -85.14 55.29
N SER A 37 9.57 -85.68 55.86
CA SER A 37 8.81 -85.09 56.97
C SER A 37 9.41 -85.48 58.33
N PRO A 38 9.15 -84.70 59.39
CA PRO A 38 8.30 -85.26 60.44
C PRO A 38 7.15 -84.32 60.87
N ALA A 39 5.91 -84.78 60.75
CA ALA A 39 4.71 -84.02 61.10
C ALA A 39 4.17 -84.37 62.50
N ARG A 40 4.31 -83.47 63.49
CA ARG A 40 3.43 -83.39 64.68
C ARG A 40 3.67 -82.14 65.55
N LYS A 41 2.88 -81.06 65.33
CA LYS A 41 2.34 -80.11 66.36
C LYS A 41 1.68 -78.82 65.81
N LYS A 42 1.90 -78.41 64.55
CA LYS A 42 1.44 -77.08 64.04
C LYS A 42 -0.05 -76.91 63.65
N ARG A 43 -0.87 -77.97 63.55
CA ARG A 43 -2.26 -77.96 62.97
C ARG A 43 -3.34 -77.13 63.72
N LYS A 44 -2.95 -76.24 64.65
CA LYS A 44 -3.85 -75.26 65.30
C LYS A 44 -3.33 -73.81 65.31
N ARG A 45 -2.15 -73.54 64.74
CA ARG A 45 -1.69 -72.18 64.44
C ARG A 45 -1.82 -71.85 62.96
N SER A 46 -1.37 -72.75 62.07
CA SER A 46 -1.35 -72.49 60.62
C SER A 46 -2.67 -71.93 60.11
N LYS A 47 -3.82 -72.52 60.49
CA LYS A 47 -5.13 -72.06 60.00
C LYS A 47 -5.47 -70.59 60.33
N SER A 48 -4.91 -70.03 61.40
CA SER A 48 -5.04 -68.61 61.75
C SER A 48 -4.01 -67.74 61.03
N ASP A 49 -2.83 -68.30 60.72
CA ASP A 49 -1.80 -67.65 59.91
C ASP A 49 -2.28 -67.59 58.43
N ASP A 50 -2.89 -68.68 57.95
CA ASP A 50 -3.49 -68.87 56.62
C ASP A 50 -4.65 -67.88 56.39
N GLU A 51 -5.62 -67.81 57.32
CA GLU A 51 -6.74 -66.84 57.28
C GLU A 51 -6.24 -65.37 57.29
N GLN A 52 -5.20 -65.05 58.07
CA GLN A 52 -4.58 -63.71 58.05
C GLN A 52 -3.85 -63.40 56.74
N THR A 53 -3.35 -64.40 56.01
CA THR A 53 -2.75 -64.16 54.68
C THR A 53 -3.78 -63.92 53.58
N ASP A 54 -4.94 -64.57 53.62
CA ASP A 54 -6.03 -64.32 52.65
C ASP A 54 -6.60 -62.90 52.81
N ASP A 55 -6.89 -62.46 54.05
CA ASP A 55 -7.33 -61.08 54.35
C ASP A 55 -6.34 -60.03 53.80
N LEU A 56 -5.03 -60.31 53.89
CA LEU A 56 -3.97 -59.40 53.44
C LEU A 56 -3.83 -59.40 51.91
N LEU A 57 -4.02 -60.56 51.26
CA LEU A 57 -4.04 -60.68 49.80
C LEU A 57 -5.24 -59.97 49.15
N ASP A 58 -6.43 -60.06 49.72
CA ASP A 58 -7.61 -59.38 49.18
C ASP A 58 -7.58 -57.86 49.44
N ASN A 59 -6.98 -57.39 50.55
CA ASN A 59 -6.66 -55.97 50.73
C ASN A 59 -5.67 -55.47 49.66
N LEU A 60 -4.56 -56.19 49.42
CA LEU A 60 -3.59 -55.86 48.37
C LEU A 60 -4.22 -55.85 46.97
N ARG A 61 -5.15 -56.77 46.68
CA ARG A 61 -5.94 -56.74 45.43
C ARG A 61 -6.81 -55.49 45.33
N SER A 62 -7.48 -55.10 46.41
CA SER A 62 -8.32 -53.90 46.43
C SER A 62 -7.51 -52.62 46.19
N GLU A 63 -6.30 -52.52 46.76
CA GLU A 63 -5.39 -51.40 46.51
C GLU A 63 -4.83 -51.42 45.07
N LEU A 64 -4.41 -52.58 44.57
CA LEU A 64 -3.93 -52.72 43.20
C LEU A 64 -5.01 -52.30 42.18
N GLN A 65 -6.25 -52.76 42.39
CA GLN A 65 -7.38 -52.44 41.51
C GLN A 65 -7.73 -50.94 41.53
N LYS A 66 -7.67 -50.28 42.69
CA LYS A 66 -7.80 -48.81 42.78
C LYS A 66 -6.66 -48.08 42.05
N SER A 67 -5.42 -48.53 42.21
CA SER A 67 -4.25 -47.95 41.55
C SER A 67 -4.34 -48.07 40.01
N GLU A 68 -4.82 -49.22 39.51
CA GLU A 68 -5.10 -49.38 38.07
C GLU A 68 -6.23 -48.46 37.57
N GLU A 69 -7.32 -48.32 38.32
CA GLU A 69 -8.43 -47.39 38.04
C GLU A 69 -7.94 -45.93 38.01
N GLU A 70 -7.14 -45.49 38.98
CA GLU A 70 -6.53 -44.16 39.03
C GLU A 70 -5.56 -43.92 37.88
N ARG A 71 -4.74 -44.92 37.51
CA ARG A 71 -3.84 -44.85 36.36
C ARG A 71 -4.61 -44.76 35.04
N ARG A 72 -5.75 -45.45 34.92
CA ARG A 72 -6.65 -45.42 33.75
C ARG A 72 -7.37 -44.07 33.63
N ASN A 73 -7.83 -43.51 34.74
CA ASN A 73 -8.43 -42.18 34.81
C ASN A 73 -7.41 -41.06 34.55
N SER A 74 -6.16 -41.23 34.99
CA SER A 74 -5.06 -40.30 34.70
C SER A 74 -4.64 -40.36 33.22
N SER A 75 -4.53 -41.58 32.66
CA SER A 75 -4.26 -41.80 31.23
C SER A 75 -5.31 -41.14 30.33
N THR A 76 -6.60 -41.33 30.62
CA THR A 76 -7.68 -40.70 29.84
C THR A 76 -7.80 -39.18 30.04
N ARG A 77 -7.23 -38.61 31.11
CA ARG A 77 -7.03 -37.16 31.25
C ARG A 77 -5.86 -36.64 30.42
N MET A 78 -4.71 -37.34 30.43
CA MET A 78 -3.55 -37.03 29.59
C MET A 78 -3.90 -37.06 28.10
N GLU A 79 -4.59 -38.11 27.65
CA GLU A 79 -5.08 -38.30 26.28
C GLU A 79 -5.93 -37.11 25.79
N LYS A 80 -6.78 -36.57 26.67
CA LYS A 80 -7.61 -35.38 26.37
C LYS A 80 -6.76 -34.11 26.33
N ALA A 81 -5.87 -33.93 27.31
CA ALA A 81 -4.99 -32.76 27.38
C ALA A 81 -4.06 -32.66 26.15
N HIS A 82 -3.48 -33.77 25.70
CA HIS A 82 -2.67 -33.81 24.47
C HIS A 82 -3.46 -33.34 23.24
N LYS A 83 -4.70 -33.81 23.06
CA LYS A 83 -5.57 -33.39 21.94
C LYS A 83 -5.93 -31.91 22.00
N THR A 84 -6.19 -31.36 23.18
CA THR A 84 -6.41 -29.91 23.34
C THR A 84 -5.14 -29.10 23.05
N ILE A 85 -3.95 -29.57 23.44
CA ILE A 85 -2.67 -28.92 23.12
C ILE A 85 -2.44 -28.90 21.60
N GLU A 86 -2.68 -30.02 20.92
CA GLU A 86 -2.53 -30.14 19.46
C GLU A 86 -3.50 -29.20 18.71
N GLN A 87 -4.77 -29.13 19.14
CA GLN A 87 -5.76 -28.19 18.60
C GLN A 87 -5.31 -26.73 18.78
N LEU A 88 -4.91 -26.33 19.99
CA LEU A 88 -4.44 -24.97 20.27
C LEU A 88 -3.17 -24.61 19.49
N GLN A 89 -2.29 -25.57 19.21
CA GLN A 89 -1.12 -25.37 18.35
C GLN A 89 -1.51 -25.15 16.87
N GLN A 90 -2.54 -25.84 16.38
CA GLN A 90 -3.05 -25.62 15.02
C GLN A 90 -3.72 -24.25 14.89
N GLU A 91 -4.60 -23.87 15.84
CA GLU A 91 -5.25 -22.55 15.89
C GLU A 91 -4.23 -21.41 15.97
N LEU A 92 -3.25 -21.52 16.89
CA LEU A 92 -2.21 -20.49 17.06
C LEU A 92 -1.36 -20.29 15.79
N ASN A 93 -1.05 -21.38 15.07
CA ASN A 93 -0.33 -21.30 13.79
C ASN A 93 -1.18 -20.67 12.68
N ALA A 94 -2.48 -21.01 12.61
CA ALA A 94 -3.41 -20.39 11.65
C ALA A 94 -3.55 -18.88 11.90
N THR A 95 -3.88 -18.47 13.13
CA THR A 95 -4.01 -17.06 13.52
C THR A 95 -2.70 -16.28 13.32
N LYS A 96 -1.54 -16.91 13.56
CA LYS A 96 -0.24 -16.30 13.27
C LYS A 96 -0.04 -16.06 11.77
N SER A 97 -0.38 -17.03 10.93
CA SER A 97 -0.29 -16.90 9.46
C SER A 97 -1.19 -15.77 8.95
N GLU A 98 -2.45 -15.71 9.40
CA GLU A 98 -3.39 -14.63 9.08
C GLU A 98 -2.88 -13.26 9.50
N LYS A 99 -2.30 -13.16 10.71
CA LYS A 99 -1.68 -11.92 11.22
C LYS A 99 -0.48 -11.50 10.37
N GLU A 100 0.40 -12.42 9.98
CA GLU A 100 1.54 -12.12 9.12
C GLU A 100 1.10 -11.64 7.74
N ASP A 101 0.06 -12.26 7.15
CA ASP A 101 -0.42 -11.85 5.83
C ASP A 101 -1.20 -10.53 5.87
N ALA A 102 -1.97 -10.26 6.94
CA ALA A 102 -2.56 -8.96 7.20
C ALA A 102 -1.50 -7.85 7.37
N LEU A 103 -0.41 -8.13 8.10
CA LEU A 103 0.73 -7.21 8.26
C LEU A 103 1.46 -6.96 6.93
N ARG A 104 1.63 -7.97 6.08
CA ARG A 104 2.20 -7.80 4.72
C ARG A 104 1.33 -6.90 3.85
N ARG A 105 0.01 -7.12 3.84
CA ARG A 105 -0.97 -6.29 3.10
C ARG A 105 -0.95 -4.84 3.60
N LEU A 106 -0.96 -4.62 4.92
CA LEU A 106 -0.82 -3.27 5.51
C LEU A 106 0.51 -2.60 5.17
N SER A 107 1.62 -3.34 5.23
CA SER A 107 2.96 -2.81 4.91
C SER A 107 3.06 -2.39 3.44
N ALA A 108 2.47 -3.17 2.52
CA ALA A 108 2.38 -2.82 1.10
C ALA A 108 1.54 -1.54 0.88
N LEU A 109 0.38 -1.44 1.54
CA LEU A 109 -0.51 -0.27 1.45
C LEU A 109 0.08 1.01 2.06
N MET A 110 0.88 0.88 3.13
CA MET A 110 1.66 2.01 3.65
C MET A 110 2.79 2.38 2.68
N SER A 111 3.48 1.41 2.08
CA SER A 111 4.58 1.66 1.15
C SER A 111 4.14 2.37 -0.14
N THR A 112 2.94 2.09 -0.66
CA THR A 112 2.37 2.84 -1.79
C THR A 112 1.97 4.26 -1.37
N LYS A 113 1.19 4.41 -0.28
CA LYS A 113 0.81 5.75 0.22
C LYS A 113 2.01 6.65 0.56
N LEU A 114 3.11 6.09 1.05
CA LEU A 114 4.36 6.81 1.32
C LEU A 114 5.13 7.20 0.05
N ARG A 115 4.84 6.59 -1.11
CA ARG A 115 5.36 7.00 -2.42
C ARG A 115 4.46 8.04 -3.10
N ASP A 116 3.15 7.84 -3.05
CA ASP A 116 2.18 8.62 -3.83
C ASP A 116 2.00 10.08 -3.36
N ASN A 117 2.57 10.45 -2.21
CA ASN A 117 2.48 11.79 -1.61
C ASN A 117 3.78 12.31 -0.98
N ASN A 118 4.95 11.70 -1.24
CA ASN A 118 6.23 12.15 -0.68
C ASN A 118 7.15 12.76 -1.77
N PRO A 119 7.40 14.07 -1.78
CA PRO A 119 8.21 14.71 -2.81
C PRO A 119 9.66 14.22 -2.87
N ASN A 120 10.18 13.62 -1.79
CA ASN A 120 11.53 13.03 -1.75
C ASN A 120 11.61 11.59 -2.30
N ILE A 121 10.47 10.94 -2.62
CA ILE A 121 10.40 9.55 -3.12
C ILE A 121 9.57 9.45 -4.42
N ALA A 122 8.84 10.51 -4.79
CA ALA A 122 8.03 10.55 -6.00
C ALA A 122 8.88 10.50 -7.29
N ASP A 123 8.31 9.90 -8.34
CA ASP A 123 8.95 9.72 -9.64
C ASP A 123 9.32 11.08 -10.26
N ARG A 124 10.59 11.23 -10.69
CA ARG A 124 11.07 12.47 -11.30
C ARG A 124 10.38 12.84 -12.62
N SER A 125 9.70 11.89 -13.26
CA SER A 125 8.92 12.10 -14.48
C SER A 125 7.44 12.50 -14.25
N ASP A 126 6.94 12.53 -13.01
CA ASP A 126 5.54 12.90 -12.80
C ASP A 126 5.33 14.42 -12.96
N HIS A 127 4.67 14.83 -14.04
CA HIS A 127 4.40 16.21 -14.40
C HIS A 127 3.31 16.86 -13.53
N PHE A 128 2.47 16.06 -12.87
CA PHE A 128 1.38 16.53 -12.01
C PHE A 128 1.88 17.04 -10.64
N ARG A 129 3.16 16.85 -10.29
CA ARG A 129 3.70 17.27 -9.00
C ARG A 129 3.73 18.81 -8.90
N PRO A 130 3.28 19.41 -7.78
CA PRO A 130 3.22 20.86 -7.62
C PRO A 130 4.54 21.61 -7.86
N THR A 131 5.68 20.98 -7.58
CA THR A 131 6.99 21.58 -7.88
C THR A 131 7.25 21.67 -9.39
N LYS A 132 6.88 20.66 -10.19
CA LYS A 132 7.04 20.75 -11.66
C LYS A 132 6.01 21.70 -12.27
N LEU A 133 4.80 21.79 -11.70
CA LEU A 133 3.84 22.83 -12.09
C LEU A 133 4.37 24.24 -11.79
N ALA A 134 5.06 24.45 -10.67
CA ALA A 134 5.70 25.73 -10.35
C ALA A 134 6.88 26.07 -11.27
N GLU A 135 7.71 25.07 -11.62
CA GLU A 135 8.73 25.23 -12.66
C GLU A 135 8.09 25.61 -14.00
N MET A 136 7.09 24.85 -14.48
CA MET A 136 6.40 25.11 -15.75
C MET A 136 5.68 26.47 -15.78
N PHE A 137 5.13 26.92 -14.65
CA PHE A 137 4.48 28.23 -14.52
C PHE A 137 5.49 29.40 -14.49
N SER A 138 6.76 29.12 -14.20
CA SER A 138 7.87 30.08 -14.31
C SER A 138 8.46 30.05 -15.72
N GLU A 139 8.69 28.84 -16.27
CA GLU A 139 9.12 28.60 -17.66
C GLU A 139 8.16 29.30 -18.65
N LEU A 140 6.84 29.23 -18.44
CA LEU A 140 5.81 29.90 -19.25
C LEU A 140 5.91 31.44 -19.25
N TYR A 141 6.36 32.03 -18.14
CA TYR A 141 6.53 33.49 -18.03
C TYR A 141 7.84 33.95 -18.69
N ASP A 142 8.94 33.27 -18.37
CA ASP A 142 10.28 33.60 -18.85
C ASP A 142 10.42 33.41 -20.37
N ASN A 143 9.69 32.45 -20.96
CA ASN A 143 9.72 32.16 -22.40
C ASN A 143 8.46 32.70 -23.11
N GLU A 144 7.37 31.91 -23.20
CA GLU A 144 6.30 32.17 -24.15
C GLU A 144 5.49 33.44 -23.86
N TRP A 145 5.29 33.82 -22.59
CA TRP A 145 4.66 35.09 -22.23
C TRP A 145 5.50 36.29 -22.69
N THR A 146 6.82 36.23 -22.50
CA THR A 146 7.74 37.29 -22.92
C THR A 146 7.76 37.40 -24.45
N ASP A 147 7.80 36.27 -25.14
CA ASP A 147 7.74 36.19 -26.60
C ASP A 147 6.42 36.76 -27.15
N ALA A 148 5.28 36.48 -26.51
CA ALA A 148 3.98 37.05 -26.86
C ALA A 148 3.88 38.55 -26.50
N PHE A 149 4.42 38.98 -25.35
CA PHE A 149 4.44 40.39 -24.95
C PHE A 149 5.16 41.26 -25.98
N ASP A 150 6.30 40.80 -26.49
CA ASP A 150 7.03 41.46 -27.58
C ASP A 150 6.18 41.65 -28.85
N VAL A 151 5.18 40.79 -29.11
CA VAL A 151 4.25 40.94 -30.23
C VAL A 151 3.22 42.05 -29.95
N PHE A 152 2.54 42.00 -28.80
CA PHE A 152 1.49 42.97 -28.45
C PHE A 152 2.03 44.38 -28.19
N ASN A 153 3.23 44.51 -27.59
CA ASN A 153 3.84 45.79 -27.22
C ASN A 153 4.29 46.66 -28.41
N ASN A 154 4.24 46.15 -29.64
CA ASN A 154 4.41 46.96 -30.86
C ASN A 154 3.16 47.75 -31.25
N ASP A 155 1.97 47.27 -30.85
CA ASP A 155 0.67 47.76 -31.34
C ASP A 155 -0.25 48.29 -30.23
N PHE A 156 0.02 47.91 -28.98
CA PHE A 156 -0.65 48.39 -27.77
C PHE A 156 0.37 48.95 -26.78
N SER A 157 -0.10 49.77 -25.83
CA SER A 157 0.75 50.18 -24.71
C SER A 157 1.07 48.99 -23.80
N GLU A 158 2.27 48.96 -23.21
CA GLU A 158 2.74 47.95 -22.25
C GLU A 158 1.63 47.45 -21.31
N ARG A 159 0.94 48.36 -20.62
CA ARG A 159 -0.12 48.04 -19.67
C ARG A 159 -1.31 47.32 -20.31
N GLN A 160 -1.67 47.66 -21.54
CA GLN A 160 -2.72 46.96 -22.30
C GLN A 160 -2.24 45.57 -22.73
N SER A 161 -1.01 45.46 -23.25
CA SER A 161 -0.40 44.17 -23.63
C SER A 161 -0.37 43.19 -22.46
N ILE A 162 0.04 43.68 -21.28
CA ILE A 162 0.06 42.92 -20.03
C ILE A 162 -1.36 42.51 -19.61
N THR A 163 -2.34 43.42 -19.65
CA THR A 163 -3.75 43.08 -19.36
C THR A 163 -4.27 41.99 -20.31
N ILE A 164 -4.05 42.11 -21.62
CA ILE A 164 -4.53 41.13 -22.61
C ILE A 164 -3.93 39.73 -22.36
N LEU A 165 -2.61 39.65 -22.11
CA LEU A 165 -1.95 38.35 -21.87
C LEU A 165 -2.33 37.74 -20.51
N LEU A 166 -2.63 38.57 -19.51
CA LEU A 166 -3.14 38.15 -18.21
C LEU A 166 -4.59 37.65 -18.32
N ASP A 167 -5.45 38.36 -19.05
CA ASP A 167 -6.83 37.95 -19.34
C ASP A 167 -6.83 36.61 -20.08
N ILE A 168 -5.97 36.42 -21.10
CA ILE A 168 -5.83 35.16 -21.85
C ILE A 168 -5.50 33.97 -20.96
N VAL A 169 -4.54 34.06 -20.03
CA VAL A 169 -4.22 32.91 -19.15
C VAL A 169 -5.32 32.64 -18.13
N MET A 170 -6.06 33.67 -17.70
CA MET A 170 -7.22 33.52 -16.83
C MET A 170 -8.42 32.89 -17.57
N ASP A 171 -8.71 33.31 -18.80
CA ASP A 171 -9.73 32.72 -19.68
C ASP A 171 -9.44 31.24 -19.96
N VAL A 172 -8.17 30.92 -20.28
CA VAL A 172 -7.71 29.54 -20.48
C VAL A 172 -7.85 28.72 -19.20
N TYR A 173 -7.48 29.27 -18.04
CA TYR A 173 -7.63 28.57 -16.76
C TYR A 173 -9.10 28.31 -16.41
N GLU A 174 -9.98 29.30 -16.57
CA GLU A 174 -11.42 29.12 -16.31
C GLU A 174 -12.04 28.10 -17.27
N PHE A 175 -11.70 28.14 -18.57
CA PHE A 175 -12.11 27.11 -19.54
C PHE A 175 -11.64 25.71 -19.12
N CYS A 176 -10.34 25.54 -18.83
CA CYS A 176 -9.75 24.25 -18.46
C CYS A 176 -10.37 23.69 -17.17
N LYS A 177 -10.63 24.56 -16.20
CA LYS A 177 -11.31 24.22 -14.95
C LYS A 177 -12.73 23.75 -15.22
N ASP A 178 -13.54 24.51 -15.97
CA ASP A 178 -14.95 24.19 -16.20
C ASP A 178 -15.13 22.90 -17.02
N GLU A 179 -14.27 22.67 -18.03
CA GLU A 179 -14.32 21.45 -18.86
C GLU A 179 -13.79 20.20 -18.14
N MET A 180 -12.77 20.36 -17.29
CA MET A 180 -12.33 19.32 -16.35
C MET A 180 -13.47 18.97 -15.39
N ASP A 181 -14.17 19.95 -14.81
CA ASP A 181 -15.27 19.74 -13.89
C ASP A 181 -16.47 19.04 -14.56
N ARG A 182 -16.84 19.46 -15.78
CA ARG A 182 -17.89 18.81 -16.58
C ARG A 182 -17.56 17.34 -16.85
N THR A 183 -16.37 17.07 -17.37
CA THR A 183 -15.98 15.69 -17.73
C THR A 183 -15.78 14.83 -16.49
N TRP A 184 -15.23 15.39 -15.40
CA TRP A 184 -15.07 14.68 -14.14
C TRP A 184 -16.39 14.31 -13.47
N ARG A 185 -17.44 15.15 -13.57
CA ARG A 185 -18.79 14.81 -13.12
C ARG A 185 -19.36 13.62 -13.90
N VAL A 186 -19.15 13.55 -15.22
CA VAL A 186 -19.56 12.40 -16.05
C VAL A 186 -18.78 11.15 -15.63
N VAL A 187 -17.45 11.20 -15.60
CA VAL A 187 -16.60 10.07 -15.17
C VAL A 187 -16.98 9.58 -13.77
N SER A 188 -17.24 10.49 -12.83
CA SER A 188 -17.66 10.15 -11.46
C SER A 188 -19.03 9.47 -11.42
N THR A 189 -20.00 9.88 -12.25
CA THR A 189 -21.32 9.23 -12.28
C THR A 189 -21.28 7.83 -12.92
N TRP A 190 -20.39 7.58 -13.89
CA TRP A 190 -20.09 6.21 -14.34
C TRP A 190 -19.52 5.37 -13.20
N PHE A 191 -18.45 5.83 -12.54
CA PHE A 191 -17.80 5.12 -11.43
C PHE A 191 -18.68 4.91 -10.18
N LEU A 192 -19.77 5.67 -10.01
CA LEU A 192 -20.75 5.48 -8.94
C LEU A 192 -21.89 4.51 -9.31
N ASN A 193 -22.20 4.37 -10.60
CA ASN A 193 -23.16 3.38 -11.10
C ASN A 193 -22.51 2.00 -11.28
N GLU A 194 -21.23 1.95 -11.63
CA GLU A 194 -20.42 0.74 -11.72
C GLU A 194 -20.11 0.23 -10.29
N ALA A 195 -20.80 -0.80 -9.83
CA ALA A 195 -20.77 -1.28 -8.43
C ALA A 195 -19.46 -2.00 -8.04
N LEU A 196 -18.34 -1.28 -8.07
CA LEU A 196 -17.00 -1.78 -7.77
C LEU A 196 -16.84 -2.06 -6.26
N PRO A 197 -16.57 -3.32 -5.85
CA PRO A 197 -16.62 -3.73 -4.44
C PRO A 197 -15.41 -3.29 -3.59
N ASN A 198 -14.56 -2.37 -4.07
CA ASN A 198 -13.28 -2.07 -3.42
C ASN A 198 -12.81 -0.61 -3.63
N SER A 199 -12.95 0.22 -2.60
CA SER A 199 -12.70 1.66 -2.65
C SER A 199 -11.25 2.06 -3.00
N GLN A 200 -10.27 1.18 -2.74
CA GLN A 200 -8.87 1.42 -3.08
C GLN A 200 -8.59 1.25 -4.59
N GLN A 201 -9.27 0.30 -5.24
CA GLN A 201 -9.20 0.12 -6.70
C GLN A 201 -9.91 1.27 -7.40
N LEU A 202 -11.08 1.68 -6.88
CA LEU A 202 -11.81 2.87 -7.33
C LEU A 202 -10.93 4.13 -7.26
N ALA A 203 -10.31 4.42 -6.11
CA ALA A 203 -9.44 5.60 -5.95
C ALA A 203 -8.23 5.61 -6.91
N LYS A 204 -7.61 4.45 -7.17
CA LYS A 204 -6.52 4.37 -8.17
C LYS A 204 -7.06 4.57 -9.58
N SER A 205 -8.15 3.87 -9.94
CA SER A 205 -8.75 3.96 -11.28
C SER A 205 -9.19 5.39 -11.61
N LEU A 206 -9.77 6.11 -10.64
CA LEU A 206 -10.11 7.52 -10.74
C LEU A 206 -8.86 8.39 -11.03
N LYS A 207 -7.77 8.20 -10.28
CA LYS A 207 -6.52 8.96 -10.49
C LYS A 207 -5.90 8.68 -11.86
N ASP A 208 -5.90 7.41 -12.28
CA ASP A 208 -5.40 7.00 -13.60
C ASP A 208 -6.29 7.57 -14.74
N SER A 209 -7.62 7.47 -14.62
CA SER A 209 -8.58 8.07 -15.57
C SER A 209 -8.44 9.59 -15.69
N ARG A 210 -8.12 10.30 -14.59
CA ARG A 210 -7.89 11.75 -14.61
C ARG A 210 -6.61 12.12 -15.39
N LYS A 211 -5.58 11.27 -15.35
CA LYS A 211 -4.39 11.43 -16.21
C LYS A 211 -4.69 11.13 -17.69
N THR A 212 -5.46 10.07 -17.98
CA THR A 212 -5.92 9.77 -19.35
C THR A 212 -6.79 10.89 -19.93
N LEU A 213 -7.67 11.49 -19.12
CA LEU A 213 -8.49 12.64 -19.52
C LEU A 213 -7.62 13.83 -19.94
N VAL A 214 -6.65 14.23 -19.12
CA VAL A 214 -5.71 15.31 -19.49
C VAL A 214 -5.00 14.98 -20.80
N GLN A 215 -4.51 13.75 -20.99
CA GLN A 215 -3.83 13.39 -22.22
C GLN A 215 -4.73 13.60 -23.46
N GLY A 216 -5.97 13.09 -23.44
CA GLY A 216 -6.93 13.29 -24.53
C GLY A 216 -7.28 14.77 -24.77
N MET A 217 -7.38 15.58 -23.71
CA MET A 217 -7.61 17.02 -23.82
C MET A 217 -6.38 17.77 -24.37
N THR A 218 -5.16 17.31 -24.07
CA THR A 218 -3.93 17.86 -24.67
C THR A 218 -3.70 17.41 -26.13
N GLU A 219 -4.38 16.36 -26.58
CA GLU A 219 -4.35 15.91 -27.98
C GLU A 219 -5.33 16.69 -28.88
N ASP A 220 -6.35 17.37 -28.31
CA ASP A 220 -7.30 18.25 -29.03
C ASP A 220 -7.33 19.71 -28.50
N MET A 221 -6.15 20.29 -28.23
CA MET A 221 -6.05 21.71 -27.82
C MET A 221 -6.52 22.69 -28.89
N SER A 222 -6.69 22.25 -30.14
CA SER A 222 -7.27 23.02 -31.24
C SER A 222 -8.58 23.72 -30.85
N GLN A 223 -9.46 23.03 -30.11
CA GLN A 223 -10.73 23.61 -29.68
C GLN A 223 -10.56 24.76 -28.68
N VAL A 224 -9.51 24.74 -27.86
CA VAL A 224 -9.25 25.79 -26.86
C VAL A 224 -8.60 27.02 -27.51
N VAL A 225 -7.68 26.82 -28.45
CA VAL A 225 -7.13 27.91 -29.28
C VAL A 225 -8.27 28.59 -30.06
N LEU A 226 -9.13 27.82 -30.73
CA LEU A 226 -10.31 28.35 -31.44
C LEU A 226 -11.32 29.04 -30.51
N TYR A 227 -11.42 28.63 -29.25
CA TYR A 227 -12.26 29.29 -28.24
C TYR A 227 -11.70 30.68 -27.88
N ILE A 228 -10.39 30.79 -27.59
CA ILE A 228 -9.73 32.07 -27.31
C ILE A 228 -9.76 32.98 -28.54
N GLU A 229 -9.41 32.48 -29.73
CA GLU A 229 -9.53 33.24 -30.99
C GLU A 229 -10.95 33.80 -31.18
N ARG A 230 -11.98 32.98 -30.92
CA ARG A 230 -13.38 33.42 -31.00
C ARG A 230 -13.74 34.48 -29.96
N LEU A 231 -13.36 34.31 -28.69
CA LEU A 231 -13.63 35.29 -27.63
C LEU A 231 -13.11 36.68 -28.02
N TYR A 232 -11.86 36.77 -28.45
CA TYR A 232 -11.22 38.05 -28.75
C TYR A 232 -11.57 38.58 -30.14
N SER A 233 -11.92 37.72 -31.11
CA SER A 233 -12.50 38.15 -32.40
C SER A 233 -13.83 38.91 -32.21
N MET A 234 -14.64 38.53 -31.22
CA MET A 234 -15.89 39.23 -30.90
C MET A 234 -15.67 40.68 -30.41
N SER A 235 -14.44 41.09 -30.08
CA SER A 235 -14.10 42.49 -29.76
C SER A 235 -14.18 43.45 -30.96
N GLY A 236 -14.31 42.94 -32.19
CA GLY A 236 -14.42 43.73 -33.42
C GLY A 236 -13.12 44.41 -33.89
N LYS A 237 -12.02 44.27 -33.14
CA LYS A 237 -10.71 44.85 -33.46
C LYS A 237 -9.91 43.87 -34.33
N ARG A 238 -9.90 44.06 -35.66
CA ARG A 238 -9.11 43.19 -36.58
C ARG A 238 -7.65 42.99 -36.15
N LYS A 239 -6.95 44.07 -35.77
CA LYS A 239 -5.58 43.98 -35.20
C LYS A 239 -5.46 43.03 -34.00
N MET A 240 -6.47 42.93 -33.14
CA MET A 240 -6.44 42.01 -32.00
C MET A 240 -6.48 40.55 -32.47
N GLN A 241 -7.30 40.26 -33.49
CA GLN A 241 -7.37 38.95 -34.12
C GLN A 241 -6.03 38.61 -34.80
N ASP A 242 -5.48 39.54 -35.58
CA ASP A 242 -4.19 39.37 -36.27
C ASP A 242 -3.02 39.08 -35.28
N LEU A 243 -3.03 39.67 -34.09
CA LEU A 243 -2.02 39.45 -33.04
C LEU A 243 -2.24 38.15 -32.24
N ILE A 244 -3.49 37.72 -32.05
CA ILE A 244 -3.81 36.47 -31.33
C ILE A 244 -3.56 35.24 -32.21
N SER A 245 -3.86 35.32 -33.50
CA SER A 245 -3.52 34.29 -34.49
C SER A 245 -2.04 34.33 -34.93
N SER A 246 -1.15 35.00 -34.18
CA SER A 246 0.30 34.97 -34.44
C SER A 246 0.96 33.77 -33.76
N ASP A 247 1.97 33.19 -34.41
CA ASP A 247 2.61 31.93 -33.99
C ASP A 247 3.02 31.94 -32.49
N LYS A 248 3.66 33.01 -32.03
CA LYS A 248 4.09 33.18 -30.63
C LYS A 248 2.91 33.23 -29.65
N THR A 249 1.81 33.90 -30.00
CA THR A 249 0.62 33.99 -29.15
C THR A 249 -0.14 32.65 -29.12
N ILE A 250 -0.21 31.95 -30.26
CA ILE A 250 -0.74 30.59 -30.34
C ILE A 250 0.09 29.64 -29.48
N GLU A 251 1.42 29.75 -29.49
CA GLU A 251 2.32 28.95 -28.65
C GLU A 251 2.10 29.27 -27.15
N TYR A 252 2.05 30.54 -26.75
CA TYR A 252 1.70 30.96 -25.39
C TYR A 252 0.34 30.40 -24.92
N ILE A 253 -0.72 30.54 -25.72
CA ILE A 253 -2.04 29.96 -25.43
C ILE A 253 -1.93 28.43 -25.29
N THR A 254 -1.23 27.77 -26.20
CA THR A 254 -1.05 26.31 -26.21
C THR A 254 -0.35 25.80 -24.94
N GLN A 255 0.64 26.52 -24.44
CA GLN A 255 1.34 26.18 -23.21
C GLN A 255 0.50 26.50 -21.96
N CYS A 256 -0.24 27.62 -21.97
CA CYS A 256 -1.25 27.92 -20.95
C CYS A 256 -2.27 26.77 -20.82
N VAL A 257 -2.77 26.23 -21.94
CA VAL A 257 -3.75 25.13 -21.95
C VAL A 257 -3.16 23.86 -21.32
N LYS A 258 -1.97 23.42 -21.74
CA LYS A 258 -1.29 22.25 -21.14
C LYS A 258 -1.16 22.39 -19.63
N LEU A 259 -0.68 23.55 -19.18
CA LEU A 259 -0.41 23.81 -17.77
C LEU A 259 -1.71 23.91 -16.96
N CYS A 260 -2.71 24.63 -17.45
CA CYS A 260 -4.01 24.76 -16.78
C CYS A 260 -4.75 23.42 -16.69
N LEU A 261 -4.68 22.55 -17.71
CA LEU A 261 -5.20 21.19 -17.64
C LEU A 261 -4.50 20.35 -16.56
N LEU A 262 -3.16 20.39 -16.50
CA LEU A 262 -2.39 19.68 -15.46
C LEU A 262 -2.71 20.20 -14.05
N MET A 263 -2.84 21.52 -13.88
CA MET A 263 -3.23 22.17 -12.61
C MET A 263 -4.64 21.76 -12.17
N CYS A 264 -5.62 21.81 -13.08
CA CYS A 264 -7.01 21.43 -12.82
C CYS A 264 -7.18 19.92 -12.61
N ALA A 265 -6.23 19.10 -13.07
CA ALA A 265 -6.21 17.66 -12.87
C ALA A 265 -5.40 17.18 -11.65
N ASN A 266 -4.67 18.07 -10.97
CA ASN A 266 -3.99 17.71 -9.72
C ASN A 266 -4.98 17.44 -8.57
N ASP A 267 -4.53 16.72 -7.55
CA ASP A 267 -5.32 16.40 -6.36
C ASP A 267 -4.52 16.75 -5.09
N PRO A 268 -4.82 17.86 -4.38
CA PRO A 268 -5.85 18.86 -4.70
C PRO A 268 -5.52 19.69 -5.97
N PRO A 269 -6.53 20.29 -6.64
CA PRO A 269 -6.31 21.15 -7.80
C PRO A 269 -5.43 22.36 -7.46
N VAL A 270 -4.56 22.74 -8.40
CA VAL A 270 -3.75 23.96 -8.29
C VAL A 270 -4.54 25.13 -8.89
N VAL A 271 -4.53 26.27 -8.22
CA VAL A 271 -5.38 27.44 -8.54
C VAL A 271 -4.51 28.66 -8.82
N ILE A 272 -4.78 29.40 -9.90
CA ILE A 272 -4.22 30.74 -10.10
C ILE A 272 -5.25 31.82 -9.75
N VAL A 273 -4.76 32.93 -9.19
CA VAL A 273 -5.57 34.09 -8.81
C VAL A 273 -4.81 35.39 -9.11
N CYS A 274 -5.45 36.34 -9.78
CA CYS A 274 -5.00 37.73 -9.85
C CYS A 274 -5.19 38.41 -8.48
N ALA A 275 -4.24 38.20 -7.56
CA ALA A 275 -4.31 38.71 -6.19
C ALA A 275 -3.43 39.95 -5.98
N GLU A 276 -4.00 41.03 -5.44
CA GLU A 276 -3.27 42.25 -5.09
C GLU A 276 -2.32 42.00 -3.90
N TYR A 277 -1.01 41.85 -4.15
CA TYR A 277 -0.08 41.34 -3.14
C TYR A 277 0.74 42.41 -2.37
N THR A 278 0.04 43.38 -1.78
CA THR A 278 0.62 44.57 -1.11
C THR A 278 1.14 44.31 0.33
N LYS A 279 2.11 43.41 0.50
CA LYS A 279 2.72 43.14 1.82
C LYS A 279 3.57 44.29 2.42
N ARG A 280 3.99 45.28 1.62
CA ARG A 280 4.89 46.39 2.07
C ARG A 280 4.71 47.74 1.36
N VAL A 281 3.84 47.87 0.36
CA VAL A 281 3.71 49.08 -0.47
C VAL A 281 2.25 49.55 -0.42
N PRO A 282 1.96 50.85 -0.19
CA PRO A 282 0.59 51.34 -0.03
C PRO A 282 -0.24 51.35 -1.32
N TYR A 283 0.39 51.16 -2.49
CA TYR A 283 -0.24 51.10 -3.80
C TYR A 283 0.39 49.97 -4.63
N LEU A 284 -0.44 49.25 -5.37
CA LEU A 284 -0.05 48.35 -6.46
C LEU A 284 -0.61 48.95 -7.74
N GLU A 285 0.22 49.13 -8.77
CA GLU A 285 -0.23 49.83 -9.98
C GLU A 285 -0.97 48.89 -10.95
N TYR A 286 -0.48 47.66 -11.13
CA TYR A 286 -1.16 46.57 -11.83
C TYR A 286 -0.48 45.23 -11.47
N VAL A 287 -1.16 44.13 -11.80
CA VAL A 287 -0.60 42.76 -11.77
C VAL A 287 -0.09 42.40 -13.16
N VAL A 288 1.05 41.73 -13.24
CA VAL A 288 1.65 41.27 -14.52
C VAL A 288 1.45 39.76 -14.74
N TRP A 289 1.49 38.98 -13.66
CA TRP A 289 1.40 37.52 -13.68
C TRP A 289 0.56 37.05 -12.48
N PRO A 290 -0.31 36.02 -12.63
CA PRO A 290 -1.19 35.61 -11.53
C PRO A 290 -0.44 34.78 -10.48
N VAL A 291 -0.99 34.70 -9.27
CA VAL A 291 -0.36 33.97 -8.15
C VAL A 291 -0.92 32.54 -8.08
N MET A 292 -0.02 31.56 -8.10
CA MET A 292 -0.36 30.13 -8.03
C MET A 292 -0.44 29.63 -6.57
N TYR A 293 -1.50 28.89 -6.25
CA TYR A 293 -1.82 28.32 -4.93
C TYR A 293 -2.05 26.82 -5.00
N LEU A 294 -1.57 26.10 -3.97
CA LEU A 294 -1.69 24.65 -3.85
C LEU A 294 -3.03 24.16 -3.26
N HIS A 295 -3.78 25.08 -2.64
CA HIS A 295 -5.17 24.95 -2.21
C HIS A 295 -5.68 26.36 -1.84
N GLN A 296 -6.98 26.50 -1.58
CA GLN A 296 -7.53 27.56 -0.73
C GLN A 296 -7.84 27.00 0.66
#